data_AF-A0A3T0KYA3-F1
#
_entry.id   AF-A0A3T0KYA3-F1
#
_cell.length_a   1.000
_cell.length_b   1.000
_cell.length_c   1.000
_cell.angle_alpha   90.00
_cell.angle_beta   90.00
_cell.angle_gamma   90.00
#
_symmetry.space_group_name_H-M   'P 1'
#
loop_
_entity.id
_entity.type
_entity.pdbx_description
1 polymer ?
#
loop_
_entity_poly.entity_id
_entity_poly.type
_entity_poly.pdbx_seq_one_letter_code
_entity_poly.pdbx_strand_id
1 'polypeptide(L)'
;MNKLKLLLSVLICFGISFLFSEIASAQSYIVNPNQTYTYSKMVKDIKKLEQAYPDLVEAKVIGTSEYGRNIYAVALGKGDATVFINGSHHAREWITTTVNMNMIDKYAYAYEEGSKINGYDAKKILNSTTIWFIPMVNPDGVTLQQTGLTYFPKQDHAKLIKMNDGSKNFQRWKANGKGIDLNRQYDARWKYISGGSVPKFKNYKGKSPESAKETKVVLDFVKDTDPEMAISYHSSGQILFWKYGQTGSRYTRDRTHARKISSMTGYRLISPSSYTGGGGFSDWFSTAEKKPAYTIEVAPYAGETHVPIKYFKKIWQENAAIGLYTAQEGAKLYNTEQLAKSKALTTDIQTFNKTAKKLSAYYFTSVNKTSDLRITNAQTTLYNKTKQEITKQEKAIAKLPKAYQTSANASLRITKLYRDRYLTYQTAVKAGESLADTHEELISALTKGTLNTKTNSLFITWEKATNTTETKISNMYSKKVRTLAQKKYIAPVEKDLPAITNLMARYTLLTTIDKQADNKEYEAVKEQLVKLEQLNQQAAAKERFKQAEAFLEQWQSEIEQALPVEEPPAETTEPQETNEDEIAA
;
A
#
# COMPACT_ATOMS: atom_id res chain seq x y z
N MET A 1 42.15 6.23 -66.16
CA MET A 1 43.11 6.44 -65.05
C MET A 1 42.42 7.24 -63.96
N ASN A 2 42.29 6.84 -62.70
CA ASN A 2 42.44 5.61 -61.95
C ASN A 2 41.71 6.00 -60.64
N LYS A 3 40.61 5.34 -60.24
CA LYS A 3 40.61 4.17 -59.35
C LYS A 3 41.70 4.15 -58.25
N LEU A 4 42.23 5.30 -57.83
CA LEU A 4 43.26 5.41 -56.79
C LEU A 4 43.17 6.70 -55.94
N LYS A 5 41.96 7.26 -55.73
CA LYS A 5 41.73 8.35 -54.77
C LYS A 5 40.50 8.15 -53.86
N LEU A 6 39.88 6.97 -53.89
CA LEU A 6 38.81 6.60 -52.97
C LEU A 6 39.19 5.37 -52.11
N LEU A 7 40.49 5.15 -51.92
CA LEU A 7 41.05 4.07 -51.09
C LEU A 7 42.08 4.57 -50.06
N LEU A 8 42.22 5.89 -49.90
CA LEU A 8 43.14 6.50 -48.92
C LEU A 8 42.44 7.43 -47.90
N SER A 9 41.11 7.55 -47.95
CA SER A 9 40.32 8.30 -46.95
C SER A 9 39.47 7.39 -46.05
N VAL A 10 39.46 6.08 -46.32
CA VAL A 10 38.82 5.04 -45.48
C VAL A 10 39.84 4.33 -44.57
N LEU A 11 41.14 4.55 -44.80
CA LEU A 11 42.23 3.96 -43.99
C LEU A 11 42.85 4.91 -42.94
N ILE A 12 42.33 6.12 -42.78
CA ILE A 12 42.75 7.06 -41.71
C ILE A 12 41.65 7.28 -40.66
N CYS A 13 40.42 6.78 -40.88
CA CYS A 13 39.35 6.77 -39.87
C CYS A 13 39.12 5.42 -39.19
N PHE A 14 39.89 4.38 -39.53
CA PHE A 14 39.84 3.06 -38.88
C PHE A 14 41.12 2.73 -38.06
N GLY A 15 42.07 3.67 -37.99
CA GLY A 15 43.35 3.50 -37.27
C GLY A 15 43.51 4.33 -35.99
N ILE A 16 42.49 5.08 -35.56
CA ILE A 16 42.51 5.86 -34.30
C ILE A 16 41.40 5.40 -33.33
N SER A 17 40.55 4.45 -33.72
CA SER A 17 39.52 3.87 -32.84
C SER A 17 39.96 2.60 -32.10
N PHE A 18 41.24 2.21 -32.21
CA PHE A 18 41.81 1.00 -31.57
C PHE A 18 42.99 1.28 -30.63
N LEU A 19 43.11 2.52 -30.15
CA LEU A 19 44.03 2.92 -29.07
C LEU A 19 43.34 3.64 -27.91
N PHE A 20 42.03 3.37 -27.72
CA PHE A 20 41.38 3.47 -26.41
C PHE A 20 40.97 2.07 -25.93
N SER A 21 41.93 1.14 -25.96
CA SER A 21 42.01 0.11 -24.92
C SER A 21 42.70 0.73 -23.70
N GLU A 22 42.13 1.82 -23.19
CA GLU A 22 42.51 2.34 -21.89
C GLU A 22 41.67 1.61 -20.84
N ILE A 23 42.29 0.56 -20.31
CA ILE A 23 42.12 0.10 -18.93
C ILE A 23 40.66 -0.06 -18.54
N ALA A 24 40.14 -1.29 -18.65
CA ALA A 24 39.11 -1.73 -17.71
C ALA A 24 39.68 -1.45 -16.31
N SER A 25 39.30 -0.31 -15.74
CA SER A 25 39.64 0.07 -14.37
C SER A 25 39.11 -1.08 -13.55
N ALA A 26 40.01 -1.94 -13.05
CA ALA A 26 39.69 -2.83 -11.96
C ALA A 26 39.22 -1.89 -10.85
N GLN A 27 37.90 -1.72 -10.72
CA GLN A 27 37.32 -0.93 -9.65
C GLN A 27 37.90 -1.50 -8.36
N SER A 28 38.84 -0.78 -7.76
CA SER A 28 39.46 -1.25 -6.54
C SER A 28 38.37 -1.24 -5.48
N TYR A 29 38.08 -2.40 -4.90
CA TYR A 29 37.17 -2.54 -3.77
C TYR A 29 37.38 -1.40 -2.76
N ILE A 30 36.26 -0.80 -2.33
CA ILE A 30 36.27 0.38 -1.46
C ILE A 30 36.85 0.05 -0.09
N VAL A 31 36.50 -1.13 0.43
CA VAL A 31 36.94 -1.63 1.72
C VAL A 31 38.29 -2.31 1.55
N ASN A 32 39.31 -1.78 2.23
CA ASN A 32 40.58 -2.48 2.41
C ASN A 32 40.54 -3.28 3.74
N PRO A 33 40.48 -4.62 3.68
CA PRO A 33 40.36 -5.42 4.88
C PRO A 33 41.70 -5.84 5.50
N ASN A 34 42.83 -5.58 4.85
CA ASN A 34 44.16 -5.99 5.30
C ASN A 34 44.80 -4.96 6.24
N GLN A 35 44.00 -4.37 7.11
CA GLN A 35 44.43 -3.32 8.05
C GLN A 35 43.54 -3.31 9.30
N THR A 36 44.04 -2.67 10.37
CA THR A 36 43.20 -2.36 11.53
C THR A 36 42.04 -1.46 11.11
N TYR A 37 40.83 -1.97 11.29
CA TYR A 37 39.61 -1.30 10.85
C TYR A 37 39.02 -0.48 11.99
N THR A 38 39.33 0.82 11.97
CA THR A 38 38.93 1.79 13.01
C THR A 38 37.52 2.33 12.75
N TYR A 39 36.85 2.83 13.78
CA TYR A 39 35.54 3.48 13.66
C TYR A 39 35.48 4.54 12.55
N SER A 40 36.47 5.44 12.47
CA SER A 40 36.52 6.49 11.44
C SER A 40 36.68 5.96 10.01
N LYS A 41 37.42 4.85 9.84
CA LYS A 41 37.55 4.15 8.55
C LYS A 41 36.23 3.52 8.14
N MET A 42 35.57 2.82 9.07
CA MET A 42 34.24 2.27 8.83
C MET A 42 33.26 3.35 8.37
N VAL A 43 33.18 4.48 9.08
CA VAL A 43 32.28 5.59 8.70
C VAL A 43 32.63 6.18 7.33
N LYS A 44 33.92 6.32 7.02
CA LYS A 44 34.37 6.80 5.70
C LYS A 44 33.98 5.83 4.58
N ASP A 45 34.18 4.53 4.79
CA ASP A 45 33.89 3.52 3.78
C ASP A 45 32.39 3.31 3.59
N ILE A 46 31.57 3.40 4.65
CA ILE A 46 30.09 3.41 4.54
C ILE A 46 29.64 4.52 3.57
N LYS A 47 30.11 5.76 3.78
CA LYS A 47 29.75 6.89 2.90
C LYS A 47 30.16 6.65 1.45
N LYS A 48 31.33 6.07 1.22
CA LYS A 48 31.80 5.73 -0.13
C LYS A 48 30.95 4.64 -0.77
N LEU A 49 30.54 3.62 0.00
CA LEU A 49 29.70 2.53 -0.47
C LEU A 49 28.32 3.03 -0.86
N GLU A 50 27.70 3.89 -0.04
CA GLU A 50 26.42 4.54 -0.39
C GLU A 50 26.54 5.38 -1.67
N GLN A 51 27.64 6.13 -1.83
CA GLN A 51 27.88 6.93 -3.03
C GLN A 51 28.12 6.09 -4.28
N ALA A 52 28.80 4.95 -4.14
CA ALA A 52 29.13 4.06 -5.26
C ALA A 52 27.93 3.19 -5.70
N TYR A 53 27.03 2.86 -4.77
CA TYR A 53 25.91 1.97 -5.00
C TYR A 53 24.58 2.55 -4.44
N PRO A 54 24.16 3.76 -4.85
CA PRO A 54 23.06 4.50 -4.21
C PRO A 54 21.70 3.81 -4.30
N ASP A 55 21.50 2.95 -5.30
CA ASP A 55 20.26 2.18 -5.45
C ASP A 55 20.24 0.89 -4.60
N LEU A 56 21.39 0.48 -4.04
CA LEU A 56 21.57 -0.83 -3.42
C LEU A 56 22.03 -0.75 -1.96
N VAL A 57 22.80 0.29 -1.61
CA VAL A 57 23.36 0.51 -0.28
C VAL A 57 22.77 1.79 0.32
N GLU A 58 22.12 1.64 1.47
CA GLU A 58 21.61 2.76 2.26
C GLU A 58 22.15 2.64 3.68
N ALA A 59 22.70 3.71 4.25
CA ALA A 59 23.11 3.73 5.65
C ALA A 59 22.35 4.78 6.46
N LYS A 60 22.09 4.43 7.72
CA LYS A 60 21.43 5.33 8.67
C LYS A 60 22.07 5.24 10.04
N VAL A 61 22.09 6.38 10.73
CA VAL A 61 22.39 6.42 12.16
C VAL A 61 21.15 5.98 12.90
N ILE A 62 21.26 4.88 13.65
CA ILE A 62 20.13 4.29 14.40
C ILE A 62 20.18 4.60 15.90
N GLY A 63 21.20 5.34 16.32
CA GLY A 63 21.39 5.76 17.71
C GLY A 63 22.86 6.05 18.00
N THR A 64 23.19 6.17 19.28
CA THR A 64 24.54 6.49 19.74
C THR A 64 24.98 5.59 20.89
N SER A 65 26.28 5.35 20.99
CA SER A 65 26.93 4.69 22.13
C SER A 65 26.92 5.53 23.42
N GLU A 66 27.44 4.96 24.50
CA GLU A 66 27.53 5.62 25.80
C GLU A 66 28.40 6.90 25.83
N TYR A 67 29.36 7.03 24.91
CA TYR A 67 30.20 8.23 24.69
C TYR A 67 29.80 9.00 23.42
N GLY A 68 28.59 8.76 22.88
CA GLY A 68 28.01 9.59 21.83
C GLY A 68 28.51 9.31 20.41
N ARG A 69 29.17 8.17 20.15
CA ARG A 69 29.51 7.77 18.79
C ARG A 69 28.28 7.19 18.10
N ASN A 70 28.02 7.63 16.87
CA ASN A 70 26.92 7.08 16.07
C ASN A 70 27.07 5.58 15.85
N ILE A 71 25.98 4.85 15.99
CA ILE A 71 25.85 3.45 15.59
C ILE A 71 25.16 3.44 14.23
N TYR A 72 25.81 2.84 13.25
CA TYR A 72 25.34 2.79 11.86
C TYR A 72 24.69 1.44 11.56
N ALA A 73 23.50 1.51 10.97
CA ALA A 73 22.93 0.39 10.21
C ALA A 73 23.17 0.63 8.71
N VAL A 74 23.50 -0.43 7.98
CA VAL A 74 23.72 -0.40 6.52
C VAL A 74 22.83 -1.46 5.88
N ALA A 75 21.88 -1.06 5.05
CA ALA A 75 21.12 -1.95 4.18
C ALA A 75 21.93 -2.27 2.93
N LEU A 76 21.82 -3.51 2.47
CA LEU A 76 22.26 -3.95 1.17
C LEU A 76 21.17 -4.80 0.53
N GLY A 77 20.57 -4.33 -0.56
CA GLY A 77 19.52 -5.03 -1.28
C GLY A 77 18.24 -4.20 -1.47
N LYS A 78 17.29 -4.79 -2.20
CA LYS A 78 16.04 -4.15 -2.65
C LYS A 78 14.79 -4.96 -2.29
N GLY A 79 14.95 -6.09 -1.61
CA GLY A 79 13.87 -7.02 -1.35
C GLY A 79 13.12 -6.76 -0.05
N ASP A 80 11.84 -7.14 -0.03
CA ASP A 80 10.95 -6.99 1.13
C ASP A 80 11.34 -7.91 2.30
N ALA A 81 11.92 -9.08 2.02
CA ALA A 81 12.44 -9.95 3.07
C ALA A 81 13.70 -9.33 3.66
N THR A 82 13.83 -9.33 4.98
CA THR A 82 14.99 -8.77 5.67
C THR A 82 15.76 -9.85 6.41
N VAL A 83 17.08 -9.69 6.51
CA VAL A 83 17.94 -10.49 7.39
C VAL A 83 18.94 -9.57 8.08
N PHE A 84 19.53 -10.02 9.18
CA PHE A 84 20.36 -9.15 10.02
C PHE A 84 21.73 -9.76 10.35
N ILE A 85 22.79 -8.97 10.16
CA ILE A 85 24.17 -9.35 10.45
C ILE A 85 24.82 -8.29 11.32
N ASN A 86 25.43 -8.68 12.43
CA ASN A 86 26.11 -7.74 13.33
C ASN A 86 27.51 -8.20 13.69
N GLY A 87 28.33 -7.24 14.13
CA GLY A 87 29.71 -7.47 14.53
C GLY A 87 30.14 -6.50 15.63
N SER A 88 31.26 -6.83 16.26
CA SER A 88 31.89 -6.04 17.32
C SER A 88 30.95 -5.67 18.47
N HIS A 89 30.14 -6.63 18.95
CA HIS A 89 29.55 -6.54 20.29
C HIS A 89 30.65 -6.43 21.34
N HIS A 90 31.72 -7.20 21.17
CA HIS A 90 32.93 -7.11 21.98
C HIS A 90 33.99 -6.24 21.31
N ALA A 91 34.60 -5.37 22.11
CA ALA A 91 35.56 -4.36 21.66
C ALA A 91 36.81 -4.90 20.93
N ARG A 92 37.45 -5.95 21.48
CA ARG A 92 38.64 -6.57 20.87
C ARG A 92 38.35 -7.43 19.64
N GLU A 93 37.08 -7.64 19.30
CA GLU A 93 36.66 -8.54 18.21
C GLU A 93 36.38 -7.75 16.92
N TRP A 94 37.03 -6.60 16.75
CA TRP A 94 36.79 -5.65 15.67
C TRP A 94 37.06 -6.17 14.26
N ILE A 95 37.75 -7.31 14.12
CA ILE A 95 37.91 -7.99 12.83
C ILE A 95 36.55 -8.39 12.22
N THR A 96 35.53 -8.58 13.06
CA THR A 96 34.15 -8.86 12.64
C THR A 96 33.49 -7.67 11.96
N THR A 97 33.83 -6.43 12.34
CA THR A 97 33.46 -5.22 11.57
C THR A 97 34.05 -5.28 10.17
N THR A 98 35.32 -5.70 10.04
CA THR A 98 35.97 -5.86 8.73
C THR A 98 35.27 -6.91 7.87
N VAL A 99 34.85 -8.04 8.46
CA VAL A 99 34.07 -9.07 7.75
C VAL A 99 32.77 -8.49 7.21
N ASN A 100 32.00 -7.79 8.05
CA ASN A 100 30.72 -7.19 7.65
C ASN A 100 30.89 -6.14 6.55
N MET A 101 31.85 -5.23 6.69
CA MET A 101 32.12 -4.21 5.67
C MET A 101 32.62 -4.81 4.36
N ASN A 102 33.46 -5.84 4.42
CA ASN A 102 33.92 -6.53 3.22
C ASN A 102 32.79 -7.34 2.56
N MET A 103 31.82 -7.87 3.32
CA MET A 103 30.59 -8.44 2.73
C MET A 103 29.82 -7.37 1.95
N ILE A 104 29.56 -6.21 2.55
CA ILE A 104 28.80 -5.12 1.90
C ILE A 104 29.44 -4.76 0.55
N ASP A 105 30.74 -4.47 0.55
CA ASP A 105 31.47 -4.06 -0.66
C ASP A 105 31.51 -5.16 -1.74
N LYS A 106 31.88 -6.40 -1.35
CA LYS A 106 31.97 -7.52 -2.30
C LYS A 106 30.62 -7.91 -2.89
N TYR A 107 29.57 -7.83 -2.09
CA TYR A 107 28.22 -8.21 -2.52
C TYR A 107 27.60 -7.14 -3.39
N ALA A 108 27.82 -5.85 -3.07
CA ALA A 108 27.40 -4.73 -3.92
C ALA A 108 28.09 -4.79 -5.29
N TYR A 109 29.41 -5.00 -5.30
CA TYR A 109 30.17 -5.21 -6.53
C TYR A 109 29.63 -6.41 -7.33
N ALA A 110 29.40 -7.56 -6.67
CA ALA A 110 28.88 -8.74 -7.35
C ALA A 110 27.47 -8.55 -7.91
N TYR A 111 26.63 -7.73 -7.27
CA TYR A 111 25.31 -7.35 -7.76
C TYR A 111 25.38 -6.57 -9.07
N GLU A 112 26.22 -5.53 -9.10
CA GLU A 112 26.39 -4.66 -10.29
C GLU A 112 26.96 -5.45 -11.47
N GLU A 113 28.00 -6.25 -11.22
CA GLU A 113 28.63 -7.10 -12.23
C GLU A 113 27.79 -8.32 -12.63
N GLY A 114 26.67 -8.59 -11.95
CA GLY A 114 25.87 -9.80 -12.18
C GLY A 114 26.63 -11.10 -11.93
N SER A 115 27.62 -11.07 -11.03
CA SER A 115 28.51 -12.21 -10.74
C SER A 115 28.04 -13.01 -9.51
N LYS A 116 28.68 -14.17 -9.29
CA LYS A 116 28.38 -15.08 -8.19
C LYS A 116 29.50 -15.11 -7.17
N ILE A 117 29.16 -15.26 -5.89
CA ILE A 117 30.12 -15.51 -4.81
C ILE A 117 29.89 -16.93 -4.28
N ASN A 118 30.88 -17.80 -4.46
CA ASN A 118 30.81 -19.22 -4.09
C ASN A 118 29.51 -19.91 -4.57
N GLY A 119 29.06 -19.58 -5.79
CA GLY A 119 27.85 -20.14 -6.41
C GLY A 119 26.55 -19.41 -6.06
N TYR A 120 26.55 -18.45 -5.14
CA TYR A 120 25.38 -17.64 -4.80
C TYR A 120 25.27 -16.44 -5.74
N ASP A 121 24.10 -16.30 -6.37
CA ASP A 121 23.77 -15.20 -7.28
C ASP A 121 23.40 -13.95 -6.48
N ALA A 122 24.34 -13.01 -6.38
CA ALA A 122 24.17 -11.80 -5.57
C ALA A 122 22.98 -10.96 -6.06
N LYS A 123 22.83 -10.81 -7.39
CA LYS A 123 21.76 -10.00 -7.98
C LYS A 123 20.38 -10.56 -7.67
N LYS A 124 20.18 -11.86 -7.89
CA LYS A 124 18.92 -12.53 -7.57
C LYS A 124 18.58 -12.45 -6.08
N ILE A 125 19.56 -12.72 -5.22
CA ILE A 125 19.35 -12.79 -3.76
C ILE A 125 19.05 -11.41 -3.18
N LEU A 126 19.78 -10.37 -3.60
CA LEU A 126 19.60 -9.02 -3.07
C LEU A 126 18.38 -8.31 -3.68
N ASN A 127 17.87 -8.75 -4.83
CA ASN A 127 16.56 -8.32 -5.33
C ASN A 127 15.40 -8.92 -4.53
N SER A 128 15.59 -10.08 -3.90
CA SER A 128 14.56 -10.72 -3.08
C SER A 128 14.69 -10.42 -1.58
N THR A 129 15.85 -9.93 -1.15
CA THR A 129 16.18 -9.76 0.27
C THR A 129 17.01 -8.50 0.50
N THR A 130 16.75 -7.79 1.58
CA THR A 130 17.63 -6.74 2.11
C THR A 130 18.41 -7.28 3.31
N ILE A 131 19.74 -7.25 3.21
CA ILE A 131 20.63 -7.60 4.32
C ILE A 131 20.91 -6.32 5.10
N TRP A 132 20.48 -6.28 6.36
CA TRP A 132 20.85 -5.22 7.28
C TRP A 132 22.12 -5.60 8.03
N PHE A 133 23.07 -4.67 8.07
CA PHE A 133 24.29 -4.80 8.85
C PHE A 133 24.30 -3.76 9.97
N ILE A 134 24.71 -4.17 11.18
CA ILE A 134 25.33 -3.25 12.15
C ILE A 134 26.80 -3.67 12.28
N PRO A 135 27.71 -3.09 11.49
CA PRO A 135 29.10 -3.56 11.43
C PRO A 135 29.83 -3.41 12.77
N MET A 136 29.49 -2.39 13.55
CA MET A 136 30.12 -2.11 14.85
C MET A 136 29.08 -1.71 15.89
N VAL A 137 28.64 -2.68 16.68
CA VAL A 137 27.69 -2.44 17.79
C VAL A 137 28.34 -1.66 18.93
N ASN A 138 29.63 -1.87 19.20
CA ASN A 138 30.37 -1.27 20.32
C ASN A 138 31.46 -0.27 19.85
N PRO A 139 31.10 0.89 19.27
CA PRO A 139 32.09 1.81 18.74
C PRO A 139 32.99 2.43 19.81
N ASP A 140 32.49 2.60 21.04
CA ASP A 140 33.31 3.09 22.16
C ASP A 140 34.35 2.06 22.58
N GLY A 141 33.93 0.83 22.84
CA GLY A 141 34.82 -0.23 23.27
C GLY A 141 35.90 -0.51 22.23
N VAL A 142 35.54 -0.60 20.94
CA VAL A 142 36.51 -0.77 19.85
C VAL A 142 37.52 0.37 19.83
N THR A 143 37.06 1.62 19.93
CA THR A 143 37.94 2.80 19.96
C THR A 143 38.89 2.75 21.16
N LEU A 144 38.38 2.41 22.34
CA LEU A 144 39.18 2.27 23.57
C LEU A 144 40.25 1.19 23.43
N GLN A 145 39.88 0.03 22.88
CA GLN A 145 40.82 -1.07 22.65
C GLN A 145 41.96 -0.63 21.72
N GLN A 146 41.63 0.00 20.60
CA GLN A 146 42.59 0.33 19.54
C GLN A 146 43.47 1.55 19.86
N THR A 147 42.94 2.54 20.59
CA THR A 147 43.58 3.87 20.74
C THR A 147 43.86 4.25 22.19
N GLY A 148 43.46 3.39 23.15
CA GLY A 148 43.51 3.71 24.57
C GLY A 148 42.64 4.93 24.91
N LEU A 149 43.16 5.78 25.79
CA LEU A 149 42.42 6.91 26.37
C LEU A 149 42.36 8.15 25.46
N THR A 150 43.02 8.12 24.30
CA THR A 150 43.23 9.28 23.41
C THR A 150 41.93 9.98 23.03
N TYR A 151 40.87 9.22 22.73
CA TYR A 151 39.55 9.74 22.32
C TYR A 151 38.49 9.62 23.43
N PHE A 152 38.92 9.64 24.69
CA PHE A 152 38.03 9.61 25.85
C PHE A 152 38.22 10.85 26.71
N PRO A 153 37.14 11.39 27.31
CA PRO A 153 37.24 12.55 28.19
C PRO A 153 38.18 12.28 29.37
N LYS A 154 39.04 13.26 29.69
CA LYS A 154 40.07 13.13 30.75
C LYS A 154 39.48 12.71 32.10
N GLN A 155 38.29 13.21 32.44
CA GLN A 155 37.59 12.90 33.70
C GLN A 155 37.22 11.42 33.85
N ASP A 156 37.14 10.66 32.75
CA ASP A 156 36.79 9.23 32.78
C ASP A 156 38.03 8.31 32.74
N HIS A 157 39.23 8.85 32.52
CA HIS A 157 40.46 8.06 32.38
C HIS A 157 40.74 7.17 33.60
N ALA A 158 40.66 7.73 34.81
CA ALA A 158 40.88 6.98 36.05
C ALA A 158 39.88 5.83 36.22
N LYS A 159 38.62 6.04 35.83
CA LYS A 159 37.56 5.01 35.88
C LYS A 159 37.83 3.90 34.86
N LEU A 160 38.21 4.25 33.63
CA LEU A 160 38.55 3.30 32.57
C LEU A 160 39.75 2.44 32.94
N ILE A 161 40.81 3.05 33.49
CA ILE A 161 41.98 2.32 34.01
C ILE A 161 41.57 1.38 35.16
N LYS A 162 40.76 1.85 36.11
CA LYS A 162 40.25 1.02 37.21
C LYS A 162 39.44 -0.18 36.71
N MET A 163 38.55 0.03 35.74
CA MET A 163 37.78 -1.06 35.10
C MET A 163 38.67 -2.04 34.32
N ASN A 164 39.88 -1.63 33.94
CA ASN A 164 40.90 -2.47 33.31
C ASN A 164 41.94 -3.02 34.30
N ASP A 165 41.57 -3.19 35.57
CA ASP A 165 42.43 -3.69 36.64
C ASP A 165 43.73 -2.88 36.82
N GLY A 166 43.66 -1.56 36.65
CA GLY A 166 44.83 -0.67 36.77
C GLY A 166 45.70 -0.58 35.52
N SER A 167 45.45 -1.40 34.50
CA SER A 167 46.24 -1.41 33.28
C SER A 167 45.89 -0.25 32.35
N LYS A 168 46.92 0.41 31.80
CA LYS A 168 46.81 1.39 30.70
C LYS A 168 46.83 0.73 29.32
N ASN A 169 47.10 -0.57 29.23
CA ASN A 169 47.00 -1.34 27.99
C ASN A 169 45.58 -1.89 27.83
N PHE A 170 44.84 -1.32 26.89
CA PHE A 170 43.44 -1.66 26.61
C PHE A 170 43.25 -2.77 25.56
N GLN A 171 44.32 -3.40 25.04
CA GLN A 171 44.20 -4.45 24.01
C GLN A 171 43.28 -5.61 24.40
N ARG A 172 43.16 -5.90 25.71
CA ARG A 172 42.28 -6.95 26.25
C ARG A 172 40.81 -6.55 26.39
N TRP A 173 40.49 -5.27 26.22
CA TRP A 173 39.18 -4.70 26.52
C TRP A 173 38.10 -5.39 25.68
N LYS A 174 37.03 -5.84 26.33
CA LYS A 174 35.93 -6.60 25.72
C LYS A 174 34.60 -5.85 25.82
N ALA A 175 34.37 -5.17 26.94
CA ALA A 175 33.12 -4.47 27.26
C ALA A 175 32.87 -3.19 26.43
N ASN A 176 31.72 -2.54 26.61
CA ASN A 176 31.47 -1.18 26.10
C ASN A 176 32.25 -0.11 26.89
N GLY A 177 32.08 1.16 26.53
CA GLY A 177 32.78 2.27 27.19
C GLY A 177 32.45 2.45 28.68
N LYS A 178 31.34 1.86 29.17
CA LYS A 178 30.94 1.88 30.58
C LYS A 178 31.25 0.56 31.30
N GLY A 179 32.04 -0.32 30.68
CA GLY A 179 32.46 -1.59 31.28
C GLY A 179 31.35 -2.64 31.34
N ILE A 180 30.32 -2.55 30.50
CA ILE A 180 29.24 -3.55 30.35
C ILE A 180 29.55 -4.49 29.17
N ASP A 181 29.47 -5.80 29.39
CA ASP A 181 29.57 -6.80 28.34
C ASP A 181 28.25 -6.86 27.55
N LEU A 182 28.24 -6.31 26.33
CA LEU A 182 27.01 -6.17 25.52
C LEU A 182 26.39 -7.50 25.13
N ASN A 183 27.19 -8.58 24.99
CA ASN A 183 26.66 -9.92 24.70
C ASN A 183 26.24 -10.66 25.99
N ARG A 184 25.98 -9.91 27.06
CA ARG A 184 25.32 -10.34 28.30
C ARG A 184 24.17 -9.39 28.68
N GLN A 185 23.75 -8.52 27.77
CA GLN A 185 22.74 -7.50 28.03
C GLN A 185 21.35 -7.85 27.50
N TYR A 186 21.18 -8.91 26.71
CA TYR A 186 19.87 -9.23 26.16
C TYR A 186 19.00 -10.02 27.16
N ASP A 187 17.69 -9.82 27.20
CA ASP A 187 16.81 -10.55 28.13
C ASP A 187 16.53 -11.99 27.67
N ALA A 188 17.59 -12.80 27.64
CA ALA A 188 17.51 -14.22 27.35
C ALA A 188 18.16 -15.01 28.48
N ARG A 189 17.35 -15.53 29.39
CA ARG A 189 17.84 -16.21 30.61
C ARG A 189 18.78 -15.32 31.44
N TRP A 190 18.68 -14.00 31.33
CA TRP A 190 19.63 -13.05 31.91
C TRP A 190 19.77 -13.17 33.44
N LYS A 191 18.66 -13.50 34.12
CA LYS A 191 18.69 -13.74 35.58
C LYS A 191 19.55 -14.92 35.99
N TYR A 192 19.79 -15.89 35.10
CA TYR A 192 20.54 -17.11 35.39
C TYR A 192 22.02 -17.03 34.98
N ILE A 193 22.43 -15.98 34.25
CA ILE A 193 23.83 -15.85 33.86
C ILE A 193 24.65 -15.29 35.02
N SER A 194 25.76 -15.96 35.31
CA SER A 194 26.82 -15.41 36.16
C SER A 194 27.53 -14.28 35.41
N GLY A 195 28.02 -13.29 36.15
CA GLY A 195 28.73 -12.14 35.61
C GLY A 195 29.50 -11.42 36.70
N GLY A 196 30.38 -10.49 36.30
CA GLY A 196 31.01 -9.58 37.26
C GLY A 196 29.95 -8.80 38.04
N SER A 197 30.24 -8.46 39.29
CA SER A 197 29.35 -7.65 40.13
C SER A 197 29.48 -6.15 39.87
N VAL A 198 30.54 -5.71 39.18
CA VAL A 198 30.87 -4.31 38.92
C VAL A 198 31.35 -4.11 37.48
N PRO A 199 31.20 -2.89 36.92
CA PRO A 199 31.77 -2.52 35.63
C PRO A 199 33.24 -2.92 35.49
N LYS A 200 33.57 -3.61 34.41
CA LYS A 200 34.90 -4.20 34.18
C LYS A 200 35.17 -4.38 32.70
N PHE A 201 36.45 -4.56 32.32
CA PHE A 201 36.85 -4.77 30.93
C PHE A 201 36.18 -5.99 30.25
N LYS A 202 35.58 -6.94 31.01
CA LYS A 202 34.81 -8.10 30.52
C LYS A 202 33.76 -8.58 31.53
N ASN A 203 32.78 -9.37 31.07
CA ASN A 203 31.85 -10.18 31.86
C ASN A 203 30.88 -9.47 32.82
N TYR A 204 30.95 -8.15 32.99
CA TYR A 204 29.93 -7.41 33.75
C TYR A 204 28.64 -7.37 32.94
N LYS A 205 27.57 -7.95 33.47
CA LYS A 205 26.30 -8.10 32.73
C LYS A 205 25.36 -6.91 32.84
N GLY A 206 25.74 -5.82 33.53
CA GLY A 206 24.86 -4.70 33.84
C GLY A 206 23.98 -4.91 35.07
N LYS A 207 23.25 -3.87 35.49
CA LYS A 207 22.33 -3.93 36.64
C LYS A 207 20.98 -4.57 36.30
N SER A 208 20.55 -4.45 35.05
CA SER A 208 19.35 -5.06 34.47
C SER A 208 19.65 -5.42 33.01
N PRO A 209 18.90 -6.35 32.40
CA PRO A 209 18.98 -6.56 30.96
C PRO A 209 18.57 -5.27 30.22
N GLU A 210 19.08 -5.12 29.01
CA GLU A 210 18.70 -4.13 28.00
C GLU A 210 18.89 -2.69 28.49
N SER A 211 19.83 -2.48 29.41
CA SER A 211 20.10 -1.17 30.02
C SER A 211 21.16 -0.37 29.25
N ALA A 212 22.13 -1.03 28.64
CA ALA A 212 23.15 -0.39 27.81
C ALA A 212 22.53 0.27 26.56
N LYS A 213 22.96 1.49 26.23
CA LYS A 213 22.45 2.21 25.04
C LYS A 213 22.64 1.42 23.76
N GLU A 214 23.81 0.81 23.56
CA GLU A 214 24.10 0.03 22.36
C GLU A 214 23.15 -1.16 22.20
N THR A 215 22.81 -1.84 23.29
CA THR A 215 21.87 -2.96 23.26
C THR A 215 20.46 -2.50 22.90
N LYS A 216 19.97 -1.39 23.48
CA LYS A 216 18.65 -0.83 23.14
C LYS A 216 18.54 -0.51 21.65
N VAL A 217 19.57 0.14 21.11
CA VAL A 217 19.64 0.47 19.68
C VAL A 217 19.51 -0.77 18.79
N VAL A 218 20.16 -1.88 19.16
CA VAL A 218 20.03 -3.15 18.41
C VAL A 218 18.62 -3.75 18.53
N LEU A 219 18.00 -3.69 19.72
CA LEU A 219 16.65 -4.22 19.95
C LEU A 219 15.59 -3.44 19.16
N ASP A 220 15.64 -2.12 19.25
CA ASP A 220 14.74 -1.23 18.51
C ASP A 220 14.90 -1.46 17.00
N PHE A 221 16.14 -1.60 16.52
CA PHE A 221 16.41 -1.88 15.13
C PHE A 221 15.87 -3.24 14.65
N VAL A 222 15.99 -4.30 15.45
CA VAL A 222 15.39 -5.61 15.12
C VAL A 222 13.88 -5.52 15.05
N LYS A 223 13.26 -4.81 16.00
CA LYS A 223 11.80 -4.60 16.01
C LYS A 223 11.32 -3.84 14.76
N ASP A 224 12.07 -2.84 14.33
CA ASP A 224 11.71 -2.01 13.17
C ASP A 224 11.91 -2.73 11.83
N THR A 225 12.89 -3.64 11.75
CA THR A 225 13.26 -4.32 10.50
C THR A 225 12.73 -5.75 10.36
N ASP A 226 12.25 -6.36 11.45
CA ASP A 226 11.67 -7.71 11.53
C ASP A 226 12.44 -8.79 10.74
N PRO A 227 13.77 -8.91 10.91
CA PRO A 227 14.60 -9.80 10.10
C PRO A 227 14.19 -11.26 10.26
N GLU A 228 14.20 -12.02 9.18
CA GLU A 228 13.82 -13.44 9.16
C GLU A 228 14.87 -14.36 9.75
N MET A 229 16.13 -13.93 9.76
CA MET A 229 17.28 -14.70 10.20
C MET A 229 18.41 -13.75 10.62
N ALA A 230 19.18 -14.14 11.64
CA ALA A 230 20.26 -13.30 12.15
C ALA A 230 21.62 -14.02 12.30
N ILE A 231 22.71 -13.30 12.03
CA ILE A 231 24.09 -13.73 12.29
C ILE A 231 24.77 -12.71 13.20
N SER A 232 25.36 -13.18 14.29
CA SER A 232 26.19 -12.38 15.18
C SER A 232 27.64 -12.85 15.08
N TYR A 233 28.50 -12.02 14.50
CA TYR A 233 29.92 -12.32 14.35
C TYR A 233 30.69 -11.92 15.61
N HIS A 234 31.50 -12.87 16.07
CA HIS A 234 32.41 -12.76 17.20
C HIS A 234 33.79 -13.31 16.82
N SER A 235 34.78 -13.12 17.70
CA SER A 235 36.06 -13.82 17.60
C SER A 235 36.60 -14.17 18.98
N SER A 236 37.16 -15.35 19.23
CA SER A 236 37.64 -16.33 18.27
C SER A 236 37.56 -17.76 18.79
N GLY A 237 37.66 -18.72 17.87
CA GLY A 237 37.68 -20.14 18.20
C GLY A 237 37.33 -21.07 17.04
N GLN A 238 36.86 -20.54 15.89
CA GLN A 238 36.29 -21.32 14.78
C GLN A 238 35.11 -22.18 15.24
N ILE A 239 34.17 -21.54 15.93
CA ILE A 239 33.03 -22.18 16.59
C ILE A 239 31.72 -21.58 16.09
N LEU A 240 30.71 -22.43 15.91
CA LEU A 240 29.34 -22.05 15.59
C LEU A 240 28.38 -22.41 16.73
N PHE A 241 27.76 -21.41 17.34
CA PHE A 241 26.68 -21.57 18.31
C PHE A 241 25.32 -21.35 17.64
N TRP A 242 24.34 -22.18 17.99
CA TRP A 242 23.05 -22.22 17.28
C TRP A 242 21.85 -22.68 18.12
N LYS A 243 22.07 -23.32 19.28
CA LYS A 243 20.97 -23.84 20.12
C LYS A 243 20.75 -22.97 21.34
N TYR A 244 19.59 -22.33 21.39
CA TYR A 244 19.23 -21.32 22.38
C TYR A 244 17.89 -21.61 23.11
N GLY A 245 17.38 -22.83 22.98
CA GLY A 245 16.14 -23.27 23.65
C GLY A 245 14.94 -23.48 22.71
N GLN A 246 15.15 -23.38 21.39
CA GLN A 246 14.15 -23.78 20.41
C GLN A 246 13.82 -25.29 20.47
N THR A 247 12.57 -25.63 20.20
CA THR A 247 12.01 -27.00 20.23
C THR A 247 11.17 -27.26 18.97
N GLY A 248 10.78 -28.52 18.74
CA GLY A 248 9.87 -28.91 17.64
C GLY A 248 10.39 -28.51 16.25
N SER A 249 9.51 -27.96 15.41
CA SER A 249 9.85 -27.53 14.05
C SER A 249 10.97 -26.47 14.01
N ARG A 250 11.01 -25.57 14.99
CA ARG A 250 12.08 -24.55 15.09
C ARG A 250 13.44 -25.19 15.32
N TYR A 251 13.52 -26.22 16.17
CA TYR A 251 14.75 -26.96 16.38
C TYR A 251 15.25 -27.60 15.07
N THR A 252 14.37 -28.27 14.34
CA THR A 252 14.71 -28.95 13.07
C THR A 252 15.17 -27.96 12.01
N ARG A 253 14.46 -26.82 11.86
CA ARG A 253 14.85 -25.72 10.96
C ARG A 253 16.22 -25.18 11.33
N ASP A 254 16.40 -24.74 12.57
CA ASP A 254 17.61 -24.05 13.00
C ASP A 254 18.84 -24.96 12.91
N ARG A 255 18.70 -26.25 13.23
CA ARG A 255 19.75 -27.26 13.10
C ARG A 255 20.18 -27.49 11.66
N THR A 256 19.23 -27.47 10.72
CA THR A 256 19.51 -27.66 9.29
C THR A 256 20.42 -26.54 8.78
N HIS A 257 20.08 -25.29 9.07
CA HIS A 257 20.92 -24.16 8.71
C HIS A 257 22.26 -24.17 9.46
N ALA A 258 22.27 -24.53 10.76
CA ALA A 258 23.52 -24.61 11.53
C ALA A 258 24.53 -25.58 10.90
N ARG A 259 24.06 -26.76 10.47
CA ARG A 259 24.88 -27.76 9.78
C ARG A 259 25.39 -27.24 8.44
N LYS A 260 24.56 -26.52 7.69
CA LYS A 260 24.97 -25.92 6.42
C LYS A 260 26.05 -24.84 6.62
N ILE A 261 25.87 -23.94 7.59
CA ILE A 261 26.84 -22.90 7.92
C ILE A 261 28.16 -23.52 8.41
N SER A 262 28.09 -24.54 9.29
CA SER A 262 29.27 -25.29 9.75
C SER A 262 30.01 -25.93 8.58
N SER A 263 29.30 -26.54 7.63
CA SER A 263 29.91 -27.13 6.43
C SER A 263 30.54 -26.08 5.50
N MET A 264 29.95 -24.88 5.38
CA MET A 264 30.50 -23.80 4.55
C MET A 264 31.77 -23.19 5.14
N THR A 265 31.79 -23.04 6.47
CA THR A 265 32.88 -22.37 7.20
C THR A 265 33.99 -23.32 7.65
N GLY A 266 33.69 -24.61 7.78
CA GLY A 266 34.52 -25.58 8.47
C GLY A 266 34.53 -25.43 10.00
N TYR A 267 33.69 -24.55 10.56
CA TYR A 267 33.68 -24.27 11.99
C TYR A 267 32.97 -25.35 12.79
N ARG A 268 33.49 -25.61 13.99
CA ARG A 268 32.94 -26.63 14.87
C ARG A 268 31.56 -26.22 15.36
N LEU A 269 30.56 -27.00 14.97
CA LEU A 269 29.20 -26.87 15.46
C LEU A 269 29.12 -27.31 16.92
N ILE A 270 28.69 -26.41 17.82
CA ILE A 270 28.54 -26.74 19.24
C ILE A 270 27.44 -27.78 19.45
N SER A 271 27.72 -28.75 20.35
CA SER A 271 26.75 -29.77 20.72
C SER A 271 25.54 -29.14 21.41
N PRO A 272 24.31 -29.58 21.05
CA PRO A 272 23.08 -29.19 21.72
C PRO A 272 23.06 -29.31 23.25
N SER A 273 23.79 -30.27 23.81
CA SER A 273 23.84 -30.55 25.25
C SER A 273 24.80 -29.61 25.99
N SER A 274 25.68 -28.91 25.27
CA SER A 274 26.74 -28.10 25.87
C SER A 274 26.34 -26.64 26.12
N TYR A 275 25.16 -26.20 25.65
CA TYR A 275 24.75 -24.80 25.78
C TYR A 275 23.98 -24.56 27.08
N THR A 276 24.63 -23.89 28.03
CA THR A 276 24.06 -23.41 29.31
C THR A 276 23.95 -21.88 29.37
N GLY A 277 24.24 -21.19 28.25
CA GLY A 277 24.39 -19.75 28.18
C GLY A 277 23.08 -18.95 28.20
N GLY A 278 23.23 -17.64 28.07
CA GLY A 278 22.16 -16.65 28.05
C GLY A 278 22.75 -15.25 27.98
N GLY A 279 21.88 -14.24 27.81
CA GLY A 279 22.25 -12.84 27.76
C GLY A 279 22.82 -12.37 26.42
N GLY A 280 23.05 -13.27 25.47
CA GLY A 280 23.58 -12.95 24.15
C GLY A 280 22.51 -12.56 23.15
N PHE A 281 22.93 -11.90 22.06
CA PHE A 281 22.02 -11.45 21.01
C PHE A 281 21.28 -12.63 20.36
N SER A 282 22.02 -13.66 19.94
CA SER A 282 21.43 -14.84 19.26
C SER A 282 20.51 -15.64 20.18
N ASP A 283 20.77 -15.64 21.50
CA ASP A 283 19.87 -16.23 22.48
C ASP A 283 18.51 -15.55 22.46
N TRP A 284 18.53 -14.22 22.59
CA TRP A 284 17.34 -13.40 22.63
C TRP A 284 16.59 -13.46 21.32
N PHE A 285 17.27 -13.33 20.18
CA PHE A 285 16.61 -13.41 18.87
C PHE A 285 15.89 -14.75 18.67
N SER A 286 16.55 -15.86 18.99
CA SER A 286 15.94 -17.19 18.85
C SER A 286 14.78 -17.44 19.82
N THR A 287 14.84 -16.84 21.02
CA THR A 287 13.85 -17.06 22.07
C THR A 287 12.69 -16.07 22.04
N ALA A 288 12.92 -14.79 21.78
CA ALA A 288 11.91 -13.73 21.66
C ALA A 288 11.24 -13.76 20.28
N GLU A 289 12.01 -13.61 19.21
CA GLU A 289 11.48 -13.53 17.83
C GLU A 289 11.12 -14.90 17.25
N LYS A 290 11.56 -16.00 17.88
CA LYS A 290 11.33 -17.39 17.42
C LYS A 290 11.90 -17.68 16.02
N LYS A 291 12.77 -16.82 15.51
CA LYS A 291 13.45 -16.91 14.21
C LYS A 291 14.88 -17.46 14.36
N PRO A 292 15.51 -18.03 13.31
CA PRO A 292 16.83 -18.61 13.41
C PRO A 292 17.91 -17.54 13.65
N ALA A 293 18.80 -17.79 14.61
CA ALA A 293 19.99 -16.96 14.85
C ALA A 293 21.22 -17.82 15.10
N TYR A 294 22.40 -17.29 14.77
CA TYR A 294 23.67 -17.98 14.90
C TYR A 294 24.76 -17.04 15.38
N THR A 295 25.61 -17.54 16.28
CA THR A 295 26.83 -16.83 16.69
C THR A 295 28.03 -17.54 16.08
N ILE A 296 28.81 -16.79 15.30
CA ILE A 296 29.98 -17.29 14.58
C ILE A 296 31.25 -16.70 15.20
N GLU A 297 32.08 -17.54 15.82
CA GLU A 297 33.40 -17.18 16.33
C GLU A 297 34.47 -17.42 15.25
N VAL A 298 34.91 -16.37 14.56
CA VAL A 298 35.90 -16.49 13.47
C VAL A 298 37.32 -16.67 13.99
N ALA A 299 38.20 -17.19 13.15
CA ALA A 299 39.64 -17.39 13.41
C ALA A 299 39.98 -18.33 14.58
N PRO A 300 41.21 -18.88 14.63
CA PRO A 300 41.69 -19.62 15.80
C PRO A 300 41.69 -18.75 17.06
N TYR A 301 41.57 -19.38 18.23
CA TYR A 301 41.55 -18.68 19.52
C TYR A 301 42.78 -17.77 19.70
N ALA A 302 42.54 -16.46 19.85
CA ALA A 302 43.57 -15.43 19.94
C ALA A 302 43.91 -15.02 21.38
N GLY A 303 43.27 -15.62 22.40
CA GLY A 303 43.45 -15.21 23.80
C GLY A 303 42.67 -13.96 24.17
N GLU A 304 43.12 -13.25 25.22
CA GLU A 304 42.51 -11.99 25.66
C GLU A 304 42.99 -10.77 24.86
N THR A 305 42.93 -10.85 23.53
CA THR A 305 43.30 -9.75 22.63
C THR A 305 42.54 -9.87 21.30
N HIS A 306 42.84 -8.99 20.36
CA HIS A 306 42.28 -9.01 19.02
C HIS A 306 42.94 -10.08 18.14
N VAL A 307 42.17 -10.59 17.17
CA VAL A 307 42.71 -11.50 16.14
C VAL A 307 43.69 -10.74 15.25
N PRO A 308 44.91 -11.26 15.00
CA PRO A 308 45.85 -10.65 14.06
C PRO A 308 45.31 -10.59 12.63
N ILE A 309 45.54 -9.46 11.93
CA ILE A 309 45.06 -9.21 10.55
C ILE A 309 45.47 -10.29 9.55
N LYS A 310 46.61 -10.97 9.75
CA LYS A 310 47.06 -12.07 8.90
C LYS A 310 46.02 -13.20 8.73
N TYR A 311 45.08 -13.34 9.68
CA TYR A 311 44.00 -14.32 9.58
C TYR A 311 42.85 -13.89 8.67
N PHE A 312 42.74 -12.61 8.30
CA PHE A 312 41.58 -12.09 7.57
C PHE A 312 41.36 -12.81 6.24
N LYS A 313 42.41 -13.08 5.46
CA LYS A 313 42.28 -13.81 4.19
C LYS A 313 41.56 -15.16 4.36
N LYS A 314 41.93 -15.92 5.41
CA LYS A 314 41.30 -17.21 5.72
C LYS A 314 39.87 -17.03 6.24
N ILE A 315 39.66 -16.06 7.14
CA ILE A 315 38.31 -15.72 7.64
C ILE A 315 37.37 -15.40 6.47
N TRP A 316 37.83 -14.59 5.51
CA TRP A 316 37.05 -14.24 4.34
C TRP A 316 36.72 -15.47 3.49
N GLN A 317 37.69 -16.32 3.18
CA GLN A 317 37.44 -17.56 2.42
C GLN A 317 36.38 -18.45 3.07
N GLU A 318 36.40 -18.58 4.39
CA GLU A 318 35.45 -19.39 5.16
C GLU A 318 34.06 -18.75 5.27
N ASN A 319 33.94 -17.43 5.17
CA ASN A 319 32.69 -16.70 5.45
C ASN A 319 32.09 -15.96 4.25
N ALA A 320 32.77 -15.91 3.10
CA ALA A 320 32.41 -15.08 1.96
C ALA A 320 30.97 -15.27 1.47
N ALA A 321 30.38 -16.45 1.68
CA ALA A 321 29.02 -16.76 1.23
C ALA A 321 27.94 -16.69 2.32
N ILE A 322 28.31 -16.45 3.58
CA ILE A 322 27.37 -16.57 4.71
C ILE A 322 26.25 -15.53 4.61
N GLY A 323 26.56 -14.26 4.31
CA GLY A 323 25.51 -13.24 4.23
C GLY A 323 24.52 -13.51 3.09
N LEU A 324 25.00 -13.92 1.91
CA LEU A 324 24.13 -14.30 0.78
C LEU A 324 23.31 -15.57 1.07
N TYR A 325 23.89 -16.56 1.76
CA TYR A 325 23.15 -17.74 2.21
C TYR A 325 22.03 -17.35 3.18
N THR A 326 22.35 -16.56 4.20
CA THR A 326 21.37 -16.06 5.18
C THR A 326 20.25 -15.31 4.47
N ALA A 327 20.58 -14.43 3.53
CA ALA A 327 19.59 -13.70 2.74
C ALA A 327 18.66 -14.62 1.94
N GLN A 328 19.24 -15.58 1.20
CA GLN A 328 18.47 -16.52 0.41
C GLN A 328 17.51 -17.36 1.26
N GLU A 329 17.95 -17.85 2.42
CA GLU A 329 17.09 -18.62 3.31
C GLU A 329 16.07 -17.74 4.04
N GLY A 330 16.43 -16.49 4.38
CA GLY A 330 15.52 -15.48 4.90
C GLY A 330 14.35 -15.22 3.94
N ALA A 331 14.63 -15.02 2.65
CA ALA A 331 13.58 -14.87 1.64
C ALA A 331 12.64 -16.08 1.57
N LYS A 332 13.14 -17.32 1.75
CA LYS A 332 12.27 -18.51 1.79
C LYS A 332 11.35 -18.51 3.00
N LEU A 333 11.87 -18.10 4.17
CA LEU A 333 11.07 -18.00 5.39
C LEU A 333 9.98 -16.94 5.24
N TYR A 334 10.36 -15.74 4.79
CA TYR A 334 9.44 -14.66 4.48
C TYR A 334 8.33 -15.09 3.53
N ASN A 335 8.70 -15.64 2.37
CA ASN A 335 7.75 -16.05 1.34
C ASN A 335 6.77 -17.12 1.84
N THR A 336 7.25 -18.05 2.68
CA THR A 336 6.40 -19.08 3.30
C THR A 336 5.36 -18.45 4.21
N GLU A 337 5.77 -17.49 5.05
CA GLU A 337 4.87 -16.79 5.95
C GLU A 337 3.84 -15.93 5.19
N GLN A 338 4.28 -15.13 4.22
CA GLN A 338 3.39 -14.28 3.44
C GLN A 338 2.37 -15.09 2.62
N LEU A 339 2.80 -16.24 2.08
CA LEU A 339 1.89 -17.15 1.40
C LEU A 339 0.85 -17.74 2.36
N ALA A 340 1.25 -18.13 3.57
CA ALA A 340 0.32 -18.62 4.59
C ALA A 340 -0.70 -17.55 4.99
N LYS A 341 -0.25 -16.30 5.23
CA LYS A 341 -1.13 -15.15 5.53
C LYS A 341 -2.11 -14.87 4.39
N SER A 342 -1.62 -14.84 3.16
CA SER A 342 -2.44 -14.63 1.95
C SER A 342 -3.49 -15.72 1.76
N LYS A 343 -3.11 -16.99 1.98
CA LYS A 343 -4.03 -18.13 1.91
C LYS A 343 -5.11 -18.05 2.99
N ALA A 344 -4.73 -17.78 4.24
CA ALA A 344 -5.68 -17.63 5.34
C ALA A 344 -6.69 -16.50 5.06
N LEU A 345 -6.21 -15.32 4.66
CA LEU A 345 -7.07 -14.19 4.32
C LEU A 345 -8.00 -14.51 3.14
N THR A 346 -7.49 -15.21 2.14
CA THR A 346 -8.29 -15.68 1.00
C THR A 346 -9.41 -16.62 1.46
N THR A 347 -9.11 -17.59 2.32
CA THR A 347 -10.09 -18.51 2.90
C THR A 347 -11.15 -17.77 3.74
N ASP A 348 -10.76 -16.76 4.52
CA ASP A 348 -11.68 -15.94 5.29
C ASP A 348 -12.66 -15.18 4.38
N ILE A 349 -12.15 -14.55 3.32
CA ILE A 349 -12.97 -13.84 2.33
C ILE A 349 -13.92 -14.83 1.61
N GLN A 350 -13.43 -15.99 1.21
CA GLN A 350 -14.24 -17.04 0.58
C GLN A 350 -15.33 -17.58 1.52
N THR A 351 -15.04 -17.69 2.81
CA THR A 351 -16.03 -18.07 3.81
C THR A 351 -17.11 -17.00 3.94
N PHE A 352 -16.72 -15.72 4.00
CA PHE A 352 -17.68 -14.63 4.03
C PHE A 352 -18.48 -14.50 2.72
N ASN A 353 -17.92 -14.86 1.57
CA ASN A 353 -18.64 -14.91 0.30
C ASN A 353 -19.89 -15.79 0.35
N LYS A 354 -19.88 -16.88 1.12
CA LYS A 354 -21.09 -17.71 1.33
C LYS A 354 -22.22 -16.93 2.00
N THR A 355 -21.88 -16.01 2.90
CA THR A 355 -22.82 -15.10 3.57
C THR A 355 -23.26 -13.98 2.63
N ALA A 356 -22.31 -13.29 1.99
CA ALA A 356 -22.59 -12.18 1.07
C ALA A 356 -23.43 -12.62 -0.15
N LYS A 357 -23.27 -13.88 -0.61
CA LYS A 357 -24.08 -14.45 -1.71
C LYS A 357 -25.58 -14.35 -1.45
N LYS A 358 -26.03 -14.35 -0.19
CA LYS A 358 -27.46 -14.21 0.17
C LYS A 358 -28.06 -12.87 -0.29
N LEU A 359 -27.25 -11.80 -0.43
CA LEU A 359 -27.69 -10.53 -1.01
C LEU A 359 -28.14 -10.69 -2.46
N SER A 360 -27.36 -11.43 -3.24
CA SER A 360 -27.69 -11.71 -4.63
C SER A 360 -28.75 -12.81 -4.74
N ALA A 361 -28.72 -13.83 -3.87
CA ALA A 361 -29.70 -14.91 -3.89
C ALA A 361 -31.12 -14.39 -3.70
N TYR A 362 -31.35 -13.51 -2.71
CA TYR A 362 -32.66 -12.90 -2.48
C TYR A 362 -33.24 -12.29 -3.75
N TYR A 363 -32.42 -11.53 -4.47
CA TYR A 363 -32.80 -10.87 -5.72
C TYR A 363 -33.22 -11.88 -6.81
N PHE A 364 -32.57 -13.05 -6.90
CA PHE A 364 -32.91 -14.05 -7.92
C PHE A 364 -34.03 -15.02 -7.51
N THR A 365 -34.12 -15.38 -6.23
CA THR A 365 -34.99 -16.47 -5.75
C THR A 365 -36.25 -15.98 -5.05
N SER A 366 -36.20 -14.82 -4.37
CA SER A 366 -37.27 -14.37 -3.48
C SER A 366 -38.20 -13.33 -4.11
N VAL A 367 -37.82 -12.74 -5.24
CA VAL A 367 -38.67 -11.80 -5.99
C VAL A 367 -39.37 -12.55 -7.14
N ASN A 368 -40.64 -12.89 -6.94
CA ASN A 368 -41.43 -13.69 -7.89
C ASN A 368 -42.70 -12.98 -8.36
N LYS A 369 -43.20 -12.02 -7.57
CA LYS A 369 -44.33 -11.15 -7.91
C LYS A 369 -44.01 -9.69 -7.58
N THR A 370 -44.82 -8.76 -8.08
CA THR A 370 -44.61 -7.31 -7.89
C THR A 370 -44.57 -6.91 -6.41
N SER A 371 -45.38 -7.52 -5.55
CA SER A 371 -45.38 -7.25 -4.10
C SER A 371 -44.11 -7.71 -3.37
N ASP A 372 -43.26 -8.52 -4.02
CA ASP A 372 -41.95 -8.90 -3.46
C ASP A 372 -40.87 -7.83 -3.71
N LEU A 373 -41.12 -6.85 -4.60
CA LEU A 373 -40.21 -5.74 -4.88
C LEU A 373 -40.21 -4.74 -3.72
N ARG A 374 -39.45 -5.09 -2.68
CA ARG A 374 -39.27 -4.26 -1.48
C ARG A 374 -37.87 -4.43 -0.92
N ILE A 375 -37.48 -3.48 -0.07
CA ILE A 375 -36.23 -3.54 0.71
C ILE A 375 -36.58 -4.06 2.09
N THR A 376 -35.95 -5.17 2.51
CA THR A 376 -36.19 -5.74 3.84
C THR A 376 -35.10 -5.34 4.83
N ASN A 377 -35.45 -5.30 6.12
CA ASN A 377 -34.50 -5.06 7.19
C ASN A 377 -33.37 -6.10 7.18
N ALA A 378 -33.71 -7.37 6.96
CA ALA A 378 -32.73 -8.46 6.92
C ALA A 378 -31.64 -8.26 5.85
N GLN A 379 -32.01 -7.83 4.64
CA GLN A 379 -31.03 -7.55 3.60
C GLN A 379 -30.27 -6.25 3.84
N THR A 380 -30.91 -5.23 4.39
CA THR A 380 -30.25 -3.95 4.73
C THR A 380 -29.15 -4.21 5.76
N THR A 381 -29.44 -5.00 6.80
CA THR A 381 -28.45 -5.45 7.79
C THR A 381 -27.33 -6.24 7.13
N LEU A 382 -27.65 -7.19 6.25
CA LEU A 382 -26.63 -7.96 5.55
C LEU A 382 -25.76 -7.10 4.62
N TYR A 383 -26.35 -6.13 3.90
CA TYR A 383 -25.66 -5.22 3.01
C TYR A 383 -24.65 -4.36 3.79
N ASN A 384 -25.09 -3.79 4.91
CA ASN A 384 -24.22 -2.99 5.78
C ASN A 384 -23.07 -3.83 6.34
N LYS A 385 -23.36 -5.06 6.80
CA LYS A 385 -22.33 -6.01 7.23
C LYS A 385 -21.33 -6.33 6.11
N THR A 386 -21.82 -6.56 4.89
CA THR A 386 -20.96 -6.81 3.72
C THR A 386 -20.08 -5.60 3.39
N LYS A 387 -20.58 -4.37 3.49
CA LYS A 387 -19.79 -3.14 3.28
C LYS A 387 -18.66 -3.00 4.32
N GLN A 388 -18.97 -3.28 5.59
CA GLN A 388 -17.98 -3.26 6.68
C GLN A 388 -16.90 -4.33 6.48
N GLU A 389 -17.28 -5.56 6.16
CA GLU A 389 -16.33 -6.64 5.92
C GLU A 389 -15.46 -6.38 4.68
N ILE A 390 -16.00 -5.80 3.61
CA ILE A 390 -15.17 -5.38 2.46
C ILE A 390 -14.10 -4.39 2.90
N THR A 391 -14.46 -3.36 3.66
CA THR A 391 -13.50 -2.33 4.13
C THR A 391 -12.41 -2.95 5.02
N LYS A 392 -12.79 -3.87 5.91
CA LYS A 392 -11.86 -4.61 6.77
C LYS A 392 -10.91 -5.48 5.94
N GLN A 393 -11.44 -6.20 4.94
CA GLN A 393 -10.66 -7.08 4.07
C GLN A 393 -9.72 -6.29 3.15
N GLU A 394 -10.13 -5.13 2.64
CA GLU A 394 -9.25 -4.23 1.88
C GLU A 394 -8.04 -3.79 2.71
N LYS A 395 -8.27 -3.38 3.98
CA LYS A 395 -7.19 -3.02 4.90
C LYS A 395 -6.27 -4.21 5.19
N ALA A 396 -6.82 -5.41 5.34
CA ALA A 396 -6.02 -6.62 5.58
C ALA A 396 -5.18 -6.99 4.35
N ILE A 397 -5.74 -6.90 3.15
CA ILE A 397 -5.02 -7.15 1.89
C ILE A 397 -3.90 -6.11 1.70
N ALA A 398 -4.16 -4.83 1.99
CA ALA A 398 -3.17 -3.77 1.84
C ALA A 398 -1.93 -3.96 2.73
N LYS A 399 -2.04 -4.70 3.83
CA LYS A 399 -0.89 -5.06 4.69
C LYS A 399 -0.03 -6.19 4.13
N LEU A 400 -0.52 -6.95 3.14
CA LEU A 400 0.29 -7.96 2.46
C LEU A 400 1.19 -7.29 1.41
N PRO A 401 2.40 -7.80 1.17
CA PRO A 401 3.22 -7.35 0.07
C PRO A 401 2.51 -7.59 -1.26
N LYS A 402 2.80 -6.74 -2.26
CA LYS A 402 2.00 -6.69 -3.51
C LYS A 402 1.89 -8.04 -4.20
N ALA A 403 2.97 -8.81 -4.22
CA ALA A 403 3.04 -10.15 -4.82
C ALA A 403 2.05 -11.16 -4.22
N TYR A 404 1.60 -10.94 -2.97
CA TYR A 404 0.72 -11.85 -2.24
C TYR A 404 -0.75 -11.40 -2.20
N GLN A 405 -1.10 -10.27 -2.82
CA GLN A 405 -2.46 -9.73 -2.74
C GLN A 405 -3.45 -10.36 -3.75
N THR A 406 -2.96 -10.98 -4.81
CA THR A 406 -3.76 -11.38 -5.99
C THR A 406 -4.97 -12.27 -5.65
N SER A 407 -4.74 -13.37 -4.94
CA SER A 407 -5.80 -14.35 -4.60
C SER A 407 -6.88 -13.77 -3.68
N ALA A 408 -6.46 -12.97 -2.69
CA ALA A 408 -7.37 -12.32 -1.77
C ALA A 408 -8.21 -11.25 -2.49
N ASN A 409 -7.58 -10.44 -3.36
CA ASN A 409 -8.28 -9.46 -4.19
C ASN A 409 -9.30 -10.11 -5.13
N ALA A 410 -8.94 -11.22 -5.77
CA ALA A 410 -9.87 -11.97 -6.63
C ALA A 410 -11.10 -12.45 -5.84
N SER A 411 -10.88 -12.99 -4.64
CA SER A 411 -11.97 -13.43 -3.76
C SER A 411 -12.83 -12.26 -3.27
N LEU A 412 -12.22 -11.09 -2.98
CA LEU A 412 -12.92 -9.89 -2.52
C LEU A 412 -13.76 -9.26 -3.64
N ARG A 413 -13.32 -9.34 -4.90
CA ARG A 413 -14.12 -8.87 -6.06
C ARG A 413 -15.48 -9.58 -6.12
N ILE A 414 -15.54 -10.86 -5.75
CA ILE A 414 -16.79 -11.61 -5.67
C ILE A 414 -17.69 -11.04 -4.55
N THR A 415 -17.14 -10.72 -3.38
CA THR A 415 -17.88 -10.08 -2.29
C THR A 415 -18.47 -8.74 -2.73
N LYS A 416 -17.65 -7.92 -3.38
CA LYS A 416 -18.04 -6.61 -3.94
C LYS A 416 -19.17 -6.76 -4.96
N LEU A 417 -19.07 -7.73 -5.86
CA LEU A 417 -20.12 -8.03 -6.83
C LEU A 417 -21.47 -8.31 -6.16
N TYR A 418 -21.51 -9.10 -5.07
CA TYR A 418 -22.78 -9.36 -4.36
C TYR A 418 -23.38 -8.10 -3.74
N ARG A 419 -22.55 -7.25 -3.13
CA ARG A 419 -22.97 -5.95 -2.61
C ARG A 419 -23.50 -5.04 -3.72
N ASP A 420 -22.77 -4.93 -4.82
CA ASP A 420 -23.07 -3.98 -5.90
C ASP A 420 -24.37 -4.37 -6.61
N ARG A 421 -24.59 -5.67 -6.86
CA ARG A 421 -25.86 -6.19 -7.39
C ARG A 421 -27.06 -5.82 -6.50
N TYR A 422 -26.89 -5.95 -5.18
CA TYR A 422 -27.95 -5.58 -4.24
C TYR A 422 -28.17 -4.07 -4.17
N LEU A 423 -27.10 -3.27 -4.26
CA LEU A 423 -27.21 -1.80 -4.33
C LEU A 423 -28.01 -1.37 -5.57
N THR A 424 -27.78 -1.98 -6.74
CA THR A 424 -28.56 -1.72 -7.95
C THR A 424 -30.05 -2.05 -7.74
N TYR A 425 -30.35 -3.19 -7.11
CA TYR A 425 -31.73 -3.53 -6.74
C TYR A 425 -32.34 -2.48 -5.80
N GLN A 426 -31.63 -2.13 -4.73
CA GLN A 426 -32.11 -1.19 -3.71
C GLN A 426 -32.40 0.19 -4.30
N THR A 427 -31.50 0.70 -5.14
CA THR A 427 -31.64 2.02 -5.77
C THR A 427 -32.81 2.07 -6.75
N ALA A 428 -33.03 1.01 -7.52
CA ALA A 428 -34.14 0.93 -8.44
C ALA A 428 -35.49 0.74 -7.73
N VAL A 429 -35.55 -0.02 -6.63
CA VAL A 429 -36.77 -0.10 -5.80
C VAL A 429 -37.08 1.25 -5.18
N LYS A 430 -36.10 1.96 -4.59
CA LYS A 430 -36.33 3.30 -4.03
C LYS A 430 -36.82 4.31 -5.07
N ALA A 431 -36.22 4.30 -6.26
CA ALA A 431 -36.66 5.16 -7.36
C ALA A 431 -38.11 4.82 -7.77
N GLY A 432 -38.43 3.53 -7.88
CA GLY A 432 -39.78 3.07 -8.20
C GLY A 432 -40.84 3.44 -7.17
N GLU A 433 -40.57 3.26 -5.87
CA GLU A 433 -41.52 3.68 -4.82
C GLU A 433 -41.70 5.20 -4.84
N SER A 434 -40.62 5.97 -4.98
CA SER A 434 -40.70 7.43 -5.10
C SER A 434 -41.49 7.87 -6.34
N LEU A 435 -41.36 7.17 -7.47
CA LEU A 435 -42.16 7.42 -8.66
C LEU A 435 -43.63 7.10 -8.43
N ALA A 436 -43.95 5.98 -7.76
CA ALA A 436 -45.32 5.62 -7.42
C ALA A 436 -45.98 6.68 -6.53
N ASP A 437 -45.27 7.16 -5.50
CA ASP A 437 -45.75 8.23 -4.61
C ASP A 437 -46.01 9.53 -5.39
N THR A 438 -45.05 9.94 -6.23
CA THR A 438 -45.17 11.16 -7.05
C THR A 438 -46.31 11.04 -8.07
N HIS A 439 -46.49 9.85 -8.63
CA HIS A 439 -47.56 9.56 -9.59
C HIS A 439 -48.93 9.65 -8.90
N GLU A 440 -49.11 9.05 -7.74
CA GLU A 440 -50.36 9.14 -6.96
C GLU A 440 -50.68 10.57 -6.54
N GLU A 441 -49.67 11.36 -6.11
CA GLU A 441 -49.88 12.78 -5.78
C GLU A 441 -50.37 13.57 -7.00
N LEU A 442 -49.75 13.34 -8.18
CA LEU A 442 -50.12 14.01 -9.42
C LEU A 442 -51.53 13.61 -9.88
N ILE A 443 -51.84 12.32 -9.87
CA ILE A 443 -53.18 11.80 -10.19
C ILE A 443 -54.22 12.41 -9.24
N SER A 444 -53.94 12.46 -7.93
CA SER A 444 -54.86 13.03 -6.95
C SER A 444 -55.14 14.51 -7.21
N ALA A 445 -54.13 15.30 -7.56
CA ALA A 445 -54.30 16.71 -7.90
C ALA A 445 -55.16 16.88 -9.16
N LEU A 446 -54.86 16.15 -10.22
CA LEU A 446 -55.58 16.22 -11.49
C LEU A 446 -57.03 15.72 -11.36
N THR A 447 -57.27 14.64 -10.62
CA THR A 447 -58.63 14.13 -10.39
C THR A 447 -59.49 15.12 -9.58
N LYS A 448 -58.88 15.95 -8.73
CA LYS A 448 -59.56 17.04 -7.99
C LYS A 448 -59.69 18.34 -8.79
N GLY A 449 -59.30 18.35 -10.06
CA GLY A 449 -59.29 19.55 -10.90
C GLY A 449 -58.25 20.61 -10.48
N THR A 450 -57.25 20.23 -9.67
CA THR A 450 -56.22 21.17 -9.20
C THR A 450 -55.11 21.30 -10.24
N LEU A 451 -55.18 22.34 -11.07
CA LEU A 451 -54.17 22.69 -12.07
C LEU A 451 -53.58 24.07 -11.76
N ASN A 452 -52.35 24.09 -11.24
CA ASN A 452 -51.64 25.30 -10.85
C ASN A 452 -50.11 25.10 -10.96
N THR A 453 -49.34 26.11 -10.56
CA THR A 453 -47.87 26.09 -10.59
C THR A 453 -47.25 24.94 -9.77
N LYS A 454 -47.90 24.53 -8.66
CA LYS A 454 -47.49 23.38 -7.87
C LYS A 454 -47.73 22.07 -8.61
N THR A 455 -48.91 21.90 -9.24
CA THR A 455 -49.21 20.73 -10.08
C THR A 455 -48.22 20.63 -11.26
N ASN A 456 -47.87 21.76 -11.89
CA ASN A 456 -46.88 21.79 -12.96
C ASN A 456 -45.47 21.40 -12.48
N SER A 457 -45.06 21.89 -11.31
CA SER A 457 -43.79 21.49 -10.69
C SER A 457 -43.76 19.98 -10.36
N LEU A 458 -44.90 19.43 -9.94
CA LEU A 458 -45.06 18.00 -9.66
C LEU A 458 -44.99 17.16 -10.95
N PHE A 459 -45.59 17.62 -12.06
CA PHE A 459 -45.48 16.98 -13.38
C PHE A 459 -44.03 16.90 -13.87
N ILE A 460 -43.27 18.00 -13.79
CA ILE A 460 -41.85 18.03 -14.17
C ILE A 460 -41.04 17.04 -13.30
N THR A 461 -41.33 17.00 -11.99
CA THR A 461 -40.68 16.06 -11.06
C THR A 461 -41.02 14.61 -11.41
N TRP A 462 -42.28 14.36 -11.76
CA TRP A 462 -42.78 13.05 -12.18
C TRP A 462 -42.10 12.56 -13.47
N GLU A 463 -42.01 13.37 -14.53
CA GLU A 463 -41.29 13.02 -15.76
C GLU A 463 -39.83 12.65 -15.49
N LYS A 464 -39.15 13.46 -14.69
CA LYS A 464 -37.75 13.19 -14.31
C LYS A 464 -37.63 11.90 -13.50
N ALA A 465 -38.57 11.64 -12.60
CA ALA A 465 -38.62 10.42 -11.81
C ALA A 465 -38.87 9.18 -12.68
N THR A 466 -39.71 9.28 -13.72
CA THR A 466 -39.95 8.21 -14.71
C THR A 466 -38.66 7.83 -15.41
N ASN A 467 -38.00 8.79 -16.07
CA ASN A 467 -36.74 8.57 -16.78
C ASN A 467 -35.64 8.00 -15.87
N THR A 468 -35.55 8.53 -14.64
CA THR A 468 -34.60 8.04 -13.63
C THR A 468 -34.90 6.59 -13.27
N THR A 469 -36.18 6.26 -13.01
CA THR A 469 -36.61 4.93 -12.58
C THR A 469 -36.39 3.91 -13.68
N GLU A 470 -36.72 4.21 -14.93
CA GLU A 470 -36.45 3.35 -16.09
C GLU A 470 -34.95 3.03 -16.21
N THR A 471 -34.10 4.06 -16.08
CA THR A 471 -32.64 3.89 -16.08
C THR A 471 -32.17 3.01 -14.93
N LYS A 472 -32.71 3.16 -13.72
CA LYS A 472 -32.32 2.31 -12.58
C LYS A 472 -32.81 0.87 -12.76
N ILE A 473 -34.02 0.68 -13.30
CA ILE A 473 -34.58 -0.63 -13.60
C ILE A 473 -33.76 -1.33 -14.69
N SER A 474 -33.36 -0.64 -15.77
CA SER A 474 -32.58 -1.24 -16.86
C SER A 474 -31.22 -1.78 -16.39
N ASN A 475 -30.63 -1.11 -15.38
CA ASN A 475 -29.38 -1.54 -14.74
C ASN A 475 -29.52 -2.78 -13.85
N MET A 476 -30.73 -3.15 -13.41
CA MET A 476 -30.90 -4.33 -12.58
C MET A 476 -30.48 -5.61 -13.33
N TYR A 477 -29.84 -6.55 -12.64
CA TYR A 477 -29.15 -7.67 -13.30
C TYR A 477 -30.08 -8.78 -13.87
N SER A 478 -31.18 -9.10 -13.20
CA SER A 478 -32.12 -10.18 -13.55
C SER A 478 -33.22 -9.66 -14.48
N LYS A 479 -33.36 -10.28 -15.65
CA LYS A 479 -34.46 -9.99 -16.58
C LYS A 479 -35.83 -10.16 -15.92
N LYS A 480 -36.03 -11.24 -15.14
CA LYS A 480 -37.29 -11.48 -14.41
C LYS A 480 -37.64 -10.31 -13.50
N VAL A 481 -36.67 -9.84 -12.71
CA VAL A 481 -36.92 -8.77 -11.75
C VAL A 481 -37.09 -7.42 -12.44
N ARG A 482 -36.38 -7.17 -13.55
CA ARG A 482 -36.62 -6.00 -14.40
C ARG A 482 -38.06 -5.95 -14.89
N THR A 483 -38.57 -7.06 -15.44
CA THR A 483 -39.95 -7.14 -15.93
C THR A 483 -40.96 -6.91 -14.81
N LEU A 484 -40.73 -7.46 -13.61
CA LEU A 484 -41.60 -7.19 -12.46
C LEU A 484 -41.56 -5.72 -12.04
N ALA A 485 -40.38 -5.08 -12.08
CA ALA A 485 -40.23 -3.68 -11.71
C ALA A 485 -40.88 -2.75 -12.74
N GLN A 486 -40.73 -3.04 -14.04
CA GLN A 486 -41.45 -2.33 -15.11
C GLN A 486 -42.96 -2.46 -14.90
N LYS A 487 -43.46 -3.68 -14.65
CA LYS A 487 -44.88 -3.91 -14.38
C LYS A 487 -45.39 -3.17 -13.14
N LYS A 488 -44.59 -3.06 -12.08
CA LYS A 488 -45.00 -2.39 -10.83
C LYS A 488 -44.97 -0.87 -10.95
N TYR A 489 -43.92 -0.30 -11.53
CA TYR A 489 -43.64 1.14 -11.42
C TYR A 489 -43.82 1.92 -12.73
N ILE A 490 -43.59 1.29 -13.89
CA ILE A 490 -43.60 1.98 -15.20
C ILE A 490 -44.95 1.80 -15.90
N ALA A 491 -45.52 0.60 -15.90
CA ALA A 491 -46.80 0.34 -16.56
C ALA A 491 -47.97 1.24 -16.07
N PRO A 492 -48.10 1.59 -14.77
CA PRO A 492 -49.10 2.56 -14.32
C PRO A 492 -48.89 3.96 -14.92
N VAL A 493 -47.63 4.40 -14.99
CA VAL A 493 -47.22 5.68 -15.57
C VAL A 493 -47.51 5.70 -17.08
N GLU A 494 -47.08 4.69 -17.83
CA GLU A 494 -47.31 4.57 -19.28
C GLU A 494 -48.79 4.61 -19.64
N LYS A 495 -49.64 3.95 -18.84
CA LYS A 495 -51.09 3.96 -19.03
C LYS A 495 -51.65 5.39 -19.02
N ASP A 496 -51.03 6.27 -18.24
CA ASP A 496 -51.57 7.57 -17.86
C ASP A 496 -50.89 8.76 -18.54
N LEU A 497 -49.69 8.52 -19.05
CA LEU A 497 -48.85 9.49 -19.72
C LEU A 497 -49.56 10.31 -20.80
N PRO A 498 -50.29 9.73 -21.79
CA PRO A 498 -50.89 10.55 -22.86
C PRO A 498 -51.88 11.60 -22.35
N ALA A 499 -52.72 11.22 -21.37
CA ALA A 499 -53.72 12.11 -20.81
C ALA A 499 -53.10 13.20 -19.93
N ILE A 500 -52.14 12.83 -19.08
CA ILE A 500 -51.44 13.79 -18.21
C ILE A 500 -50.63 14.79 -19.05
N THR A 501 -49.88 14.31 -20.05
CA THR A 501 -49.08 15.18 -20.92
C THR A 501 -49.96 16.16 -21.69
N ASN A 502 -51.12 15.72 -22.21
CA ASN A 502 -52.07 16.61 -22.87
C ASN A 502 -52.63 17.69 -21.92
N LEU A 503 -53.13 17.29 -20.74
CA LEU A 503 -53.63 18.23 -19.72
C LEU A 503 -52.58 19.29 -19.34
N MET A 504 -51.34 18.86 -19.11
CA MET A 504 -50.26 19.78 -18.70
C MET A 504 -49.77 20.66 -19.85
N ALA A 505 -49.80 20.18 -21.10
CA ALA A 505 -49.53 20.99 -22.28
C ALA A 505 -50.58 22.10 -22.44
N ARG A 506 -51.87 21.77 -22.30
CA ARG A 506 -52.98 22.73 -22.34
C ARG A 506 -52.89 23.75 -21.20
N TYR A 507 -52.61 23.31 -19.97
CA TYR A 507 -52.38 24.20 -18.83
C TYR A 507 -51.23 25.20 -19.09
N THR A 508 -50.10 24.71 -19.59
CA THR A 508 -48.92 25.56 -19.87
C THR A 508 -49.22 26.57 -20.98
N LEU A 509 -49.97 26.14 -22.00
CA LEU A 509 -50.38 27.00 -23.10
C LEU A 509 -51.38 28.07 -22.64
N LEU A 510 -52.40 27.70 -21.86
CA LEU A 510 -53.36 28.65 -21.27
C LEU A 510 -52.66 29.67 -20.36
N THR A 511 -51.68 29.25 -19.56
CA THR A 511 -50.87 30.18 -18.74
C THR A 511 -50.11 31.19 -19.63
N THR A 512 -49.66 30.77 -20.81
CA THR A 512 -48.99 31.66 -21.77
C THR A 512 -49.99 32.61 -22.40
N ILE A 513 -51.15 32.11 -22.83
CA ILE A 513 -52.23 32.89 -23.43
C ILE A 513 -52.72 33.96 -22.46
N ASP A 514 -52.99 33.60 -21.21
CA ASP A 514 -53.48 34.49 -20.14
C ASP A 514 -52.52 35.68 -19.95
N LYS A 515 -51.22 35.40 -19.86
CA LYS A 515 -50.18 36.44 -19.77
C LYS A 515 -50.12 37.33 -21.01
N GLN A 516 -50.31 36.77 -22.20
CA GLN A 516 -50.32 37.54 -23.45
C GLN A 516 -51.58 38.41 -23.57
N ALA A 517 -52.72 37.92 -23.11
CA ALA A 517 -53.96 38.68 -23.03
C ALA A 517 -53.81 39.86 -22.06
N ASP A 518 -53.22 39.67 -20.89
CA ASP A 518 -52.87 40.73 -19.92
C ASP A 518 -51.97 41.80 -20.55
N ASN A 519 -51.02 41.38 -21.38
CA ASN A 519 -50.12 42.26 -22.13
C ASN A 519 -50.76 42.91 -23.38
N LYS A 520 -52.01 42.58 -23.71
CA LYS A 520 -52.74 43.01 -24.92
C LYS A 520 -52.12 42.54 -26.25
N GLU A 521 -51.43 41.41 -26.24
CA GLU A 521 -50.82 40.77 -27.42
C GLU A 521 -51.86 39.90 -28.19
N TYR A 522 -52.99 40.49 -28.61
CA TYR A 522 -54.17 39.74 -29.07
C TYR A 522 -53.96 38.85 -30.30
N GLU A 523 -53.13 39.25 -31.26
CA GLU A 523 -52.83 38.41 -32.43
C GLU A 523 -52.02 37.16 -32.04
N ALA A 524 -51.11 37.28 -31.06
CA ALA A 524 -50.41 36.13 -30.52
C ALA A 524 -51.36 35.22 -29.73
N VAL A 525 -52.32 35.78 -29.00
CA VAL A 525 -53.37 35.01 -28.32
C VAL A 525 -54.21 34.20 -29.31
N LYS A 526 -54.67 34.81 -30.42
CA LYS A 526 -55.41 34.10 -31.48
C LYS A 526 -54.63 32.91 -32.05
N GLU A 527 -53.33 33.09 -32.32
CA GLU A 527 -52.47 32.00 -32.82
C GLU A 527 -52.33 30.85 -31.80
N GLN A 528 -52.17 31.17 -30.52
CA GLN A 528 -52.03 30.17 -29.46
C GLN A 528 -53.36 29.45 -29.17
N LEU A 529 -54.52 30.11 -29.30
CA LEU A 529 -55.84 29.47 -29.18
C LEU A 529 -56.06 28.40 -30.26
N VAL A 530 -55.57 28.62 -31.49
CA VAL A 530 -55.59 27.58 -32.54
C VAL A 530 -54.77 26.35 -32.13
N LYS A 531 -53.59 26.57 -31.53
CA LYS A 531 -52.75 25.46 -31.00
C LYS A 531 -53.42 24.76 -29.82
N LEU A 532 -54.13 25.51 -28.96
CA LEU A 532 -54.90 24.95 -27.85
C LEU A 532 -56.04 24.06 -28.37
N GLU A 533 -56.73 24.49 -29.42
CA GLU A 533 -57.79 23.70 -30.04
C GLU A 533 -57.27 22.39 -30.65
N GLN A 534 -56.08 22.41 -31.25
CA GLN A 534 -55.43 21.17 -31.69
C GLN A 534 -55.15 20.21 -30.51
N LEU A 535 -54.73 20.73 -29.36
CA LEU A 535 -54.54 19.93 -28.15
C LEU A 535 -55.87 19.44 -27.56
N ASN A 536 -56.94 20.23 -27.62
CA ASN A 536 -58.30 19.84 -27.22
C ASN A 536 -58.76 18.63 -28.04
N GLN A 537 -58.55 18.63 -29.36
CA GLN A 537 -58.91 17.51 -30.24
C GLN A 537 -58.09 16.24 -29.99
N GLN A 538 -56.88 16.38 -29.44
CA GLN A 538 -56.02 15.26 -29.03
C GLN A 538 -56.31 14.78 -27.61
N ALA A 539 -57.21 15.42 -26.86
CA ALA A 539 -57.51 15.06 -25.49
C ALA A 539 -58.15 13.66 -25.45
N ALA A 540 -57.49 12.74 -24.74
CA ALA A 540 -58.05 11.43 -24.46
C ALA A 540 -58.97 11.54 -23.25
N ALA A 541 -60.29 11.60 -23.48
CA ALA A 541 -61.30 11.68 -22.42
C ALA A 541 -61.15 10.51 -21.44
N LYS A 542 -60.50 10.75 -20.29
CA LYS A 542 -60.44 9.82 -19.17
C LYS A 542 -61.41 10.28 -18.10
N GLU A 543 -62.40 9.43 -17.83
CA GLU A 543 -63.42 9.64 -16.79
C GLU A 543 -62.85 10.20 -15.47
N ARG A 544 -61.70 9.69 -15.04
CA ARG A 544 -61.05 10.07 -13.78
C ARG A 544 -60.38 11.45 -13.76
N PHE A 545 -60.27 12.14 -14.89
CA PHE A 545 -59.68 13.49 -15.00
C PHE A 545 -60.70 14.56 -15.40
N LYS A 546 -61.99 14.23 -15.41
CA LYS A 546 -63.08 15.17 -15.78
C LYS A 546 -63.03 16.52 -15.09
N GLN A 547 -62.61 16.59 -13.81
CA GLN A 547 -62.52 17.85 -13.09
C GLN A 547 -61.38 18.75 -13.61
N ALA A 548 -60.24 18.16 -14.02
CA ALA A 548 -59.16 18.91 -14.66
C ALA A 548 -59.54 19.38 -16.06
N GLU A 549 -60.27 18.55 -16.81
CA GLU A 549 -60.83 18.95 -18.12
C GLU A 549 -61.77 20.15 -17.99
N ALA A 550 -62.74 20.06 -17.07
CA ALA A 550 -63.70 21.14 -16.82
C ALA A 550 -63.01 22.44 -16.36
N PHE A 551 -61.95 22.34 -15.55
CA PHE A 551 -61.15 23.50 -15.15
C PHE A 551 -60.50 24.20 -16.35
N LEU A 552 -59.90 23.44 -17.27
CA LEU A 552 -59.23 24.00 -18.46
C LEU A 552 -60.25 24.60 -19.43
N GLU A 553 -61.39 23.93 -19.64
CA GLU A 553 -62.48 24.44 -20.49
C GLU A 553 -63.06 25.74 -19.95
N GLN A 554 -63.26 25.84 -18.63
CA GLN A 554 -63.73 27.05 -18.00
C GLN A 554 -62.71 28.20 -18.15
N TRP A 555 -61.42 27.95 -17.86
CA TRP A 555 -60.39 28.98 -17.99
C TRP A 555 -60.22 29.45 -19.44
N GLN A 556 -60.29 28.53 -20.42
CA GLN A 556 -60.29 28.88 -21.83
C GLN A 556 -61.48 29.81 -22.18
N SER A 557 -62.70 29.48 -21.73
CA SER A 557 -63.88 30.29 -22.00
C SER A 557 -63.80 31.69 -21.36
N GLU A 558 -63.23 31.80 -20.15
CA GLU A 558 -63.01 33.08 -19.48
C GLU A 558 -62.06 33.98 -20.28
N ILE A 559 -60.98 33.42 -20.84
CA ILE A 559 -60.05 34.15 -21.71
C ILE A 559 -60.75 34.58 -23.01
N GLU A 560 -61.48 33.68 -23.67
CA GLU A 560 -62.16 33.96 -24.94
C GLU A 560 -63.22 35.07 -24.79
N GLN A 561 -63.95 35.11 -23.67
CA GLN A 561 -64.92 36.16 -23.37
C GLN A 561 -64.27 37.52 -23.04
N ALA A 562 -63.03 37.52 -22.56
CA ALA A 562 -62.29 38.74 -22.21
C ALA A 562 -61.59 39.39 -23.43
N LEU A 563 -61.54 38.72 -24.58
CA LEU A 563 -60.97 39.28 -25.79
C LEU A 563 -61.85 40.41 -26.36
N PRO A 564 -61.26 41.50 -26.89
CA PRO A 564 -62.03 42.55 -27.53
C PRO A 564 -62.79 42.01 -28.74
N VAL A 565 -64.09 42.29 -28.80
CA VAL A 565 -64.94 41.96 -29.96
C VAL A 565 -64.41 42.75 -31.17
N GLU A 566 -64.16 42.06 -32.28
CA GLU A 566 -63.81 42.70 -33.55
C GLU A 566 -64.94 43.66 -33.95
N GLU A 567 -64.68 44.97 -33.94
CA GLU A 567 -65.57 45.92 -34.61
C GLU A 567 -65.55 45.61 -36.12
N PRO A 568 -66.71 45.56 -36.79
CA PRO A 568 -66.78 45.23 -38.21
C PRO A 568 -65.99 46.29 -39.00
N PRO A 569 -65.28 45.90 -40.06
CA PRO A 569 -64.42 46.82 -40.80
C PRO A 569 -65.25 47.97 -41.36
N ALA A 570 -64.79 49.21 -41.12
CA ALA A 570 -65.38 50.41 -41.68
C ALA A 570 -65.42 50.32 -43.22
N GLU A 571 -66.60 50.54 -43.80
CA GLU A 571 -66.82 50.64 -45.23
C GLU A 571 -65.80 51.60 -45.86
N THR A 572 -65.02 51.08 -46.81
CA THR A 572 -64.05 51.84 -47.58
C THR A 572 -64.79 52.67 -48.63
N THR A 573 -64.84 53.98 -48.44
CA THR A 573 -65.23 54.93 -49.48
C THR A 573 -64.12 55.05 -50.53
N GLU A 574 -64.43 54.74 -51.79
CA GLU A 574 -63.58 54.97 -52.96
C GLU A 574 -63.12 56.44 -53.08
N PRO A 575 -61.86 56.73 -53.49
CA PRO A 575 -61.45 58.08 -53.83
C PRO A 575 -61.74 58.40 -55.31
N GLN A 576 -62.33 59.58 -55.53
CA GLN A 576 -62.52 60.21 -56.84
C GLN A 576 -61.19 60.51 -57.55
N GLU A 577 -61.20 60.32 -58.87
CA GLU A 577 -60.20 60.80 -59.82
C GLU A 577 -59.95 62.31 -59.69
N THR A 578 -58.68 62.71 -59.74
CA THR A 578 -58.28 64.03 -60.26
C THR A 578 -57.09 63.87 -61.21
N ASN A 579 -57.23 64.57 -62.33
CA ASN A 579 -56.32 64.71 -63.46
C ASN A 579 -55.08 65.57 -63.13
N GLU A 580 -54.21 65.64 -64.14
CA GLU A 580 -53.12 66.59 -64.42
C GLU A 580 -51.73 66.06 -64.04
N ASP A 581 -50.96 65.53 -64.99
CA ASP A 581 -50.24 66.18 -66.10
C ASP A 581 -48.80 66.57 -65.71
N GLU A 582 -47.88 66.02 -66.51
CA GLU A 582 -46.72 66.70 -67.11
C GLU A 582 -45.32 66.71 -66.45
N ILE A 583 -44.34 66.38 -67.34
CA ILE A 583 -42.89 66.75 -67.40
C ILE A 583 -41.92 65.87 -66.56
N ALA A 584 -41.28 64.84 -67.15
CA ALA A 584 -40.00 64.82 -67.90
C ALA A 584 -38.77 65.24 -67.05
N ALA A 585 -37.62 64.55 -67.01
CA ALA A 585 -36.98 63.62 -67.93
C ALA A 585 -36.07 62.62 -67.19
#